data_AF-A0A8H7XW18-F1
#
_entry.id   AF-A0A8H7XW18-F1
#
_cell.length_a   1.000
_cell.length_b   1.000
_cell.length_c   1.000
_cell.angle_alpha   90.00
_cell.angle_beta   90.00
_cell.angle_gamma   90.00
#
_symmetry.space_group_name_H-M   'P 1'
#
loop_
_entity.id
_entity.type
_entity.pdbx_description
1 polymer ?
#
loop_
_entity_poly.entity_id
_entity_poly.type
_entity_poly.pdbx_seq_one_letter_code
_entity_poly.pdbx_strand_id
1 'polypeptide(L)'
;MVSSSASTPKELFVQRRKEFESNPDSASDIDAYNRRDDTHNYTVIKGFIPPPLVGKPAPGGKTVWRKSDTFFTDFKLNHPAQVLSETDTLYVIGNTASHDTRQYLAKWDPDGKDKTPSAGMAYVHLLVIPKKRIYNIVAMKETGFIDEMTSHFKSFWQSAEAIDKTTVWLETAVKNRAAAARKSVESHSPELLEEFDNTMQEVRKSAKQLNEILRARTQSVDELFNFYFHPAPDASIAHLHMHCVLKDKVFREFSTYAHDWKSVPVHDVKEVINSPRRCDETSTTLLWSWILRKYQELTKYVGMKGAQNSK
;
A
#
# COMPACT_ATOMS: atom_id res chain seq x y z
N MET A 1 -29.87 -0.18 -18.91
CA MET A 1 -29.09 0.34 -17.78
C MET A 1 -28.19 -0.77 -17.29
N VAL A 2 -26.89 -0.71 -17.62
CA VAL A 2 -25.91 -1.68 -17.14
C VAL A 2 -25.56 -1.27 -15.72
N SER A 3 -25.99 -2.06 -14.74
CA SER A 3 -25.54 -1.94 -13.35
C SER A 3 -24.02 -2.18 -13.34
N SER A 4 -23.23 -1.12 -13.24
CA SER A 4 -21.80 -1.25 -12.95
C SER A 4 -21.68 -1.60 -11.47
N SER A 5 -21.77 -2.89 -11.14
CA SER A 5 -21.37 -3.36 -9.82
C SER A 5 -19.90 -2.99 -9.63
N ALA A 6 -19.62 -2.04 -8.75
CA ALA A 6 -18.25 -1.67 -8.44
C ALA A 6 -17.50 -2.93 -7.98
N SER A 7 -16.42 -3.28 -8.67
CA SER A 7 -15.59 -4.43 -8.31
C SER A 7 -15.11 -4.29 -6.88
N THR A 8 -15.15 -5.38 -6.12
CA THR A 8 -14.60 -5.42 -4.77
C THR A 8 -13.08 -5.16 -4.79
N PRO A 9 -12.46 -4.67 -3.69
CA PRO A 9 -11.01 -4.48 -3.64
C PRO A 9 -10.21 -5.74 -3.99
N LYS A 10 -10.72 -6.92 -3.61
CA LYS A 10 -10.13 -8.22 -3.96
C LYS A 10 -10.19 -8.51 -5.46
N GLU A 11 -11.33 -8.28 -6.10
CA GLU A 11 -11.46 -8.45 -7.56
C GLU A 11 -10.54 -7.49 -8.32
N LEU A 12 -10.46 -6.23 -7.86
CA LEU A 12 -9.52 -5.26 -8.40
C LEU A 12 -8.07 -5.76 -8.26
N PHE A 13 -7.70 -6.32 -7.10
CA PHE A 13 -6.36 -6.89 -6.92
C PHE A 13 -6.06 -8.04 -7.88
N VAL A 14 -7.00 -8.97 -8.06
CA VAL A 14 -6.88 -10.09 -9.02
C VAL A 14 -6.66 -9.55 -10.43
N GLN A 15 -7.48 -8.57 -10.85
CA GLN A 15 -7.35 -7.93 -12.15
C GLN A 15 -5.97 -7.29 -12.32
N ARG A 16 -5.52 -6.47 -11.36
CA ARG A 16 -4.23 -5.77 -11.44
C ARG A 16 -3.05 -6.73 -11.47
N ARG A 17 -3.11 -7.80 -10.68
CA ARG A 17 -2.11 -8.85 -10.72
C ARG A 17 -2.04 -9.50 -12.09
N LYS A 18 -3.19 -9.84 -12.70
CA LYS A 18 -3.24 -10.43 -14.05
C LYS A 18 -2.71 -9.48 -15.12
N GLU A 19 -3.10 -8.21 -15.07
CA GLU A 19 -2.58 -7.16 -15.97
C GLU A 19 -1.05 -7.02 -15.83
N PHE A 20 -0.55 -7.03 -14.61
CA PHE A 20 0.89 -6.93 -14.34
C PHE A 20 1.66 -8.18 -14.82
N GLU A 21 1.17 -9.39 -14.54
CA GLU A 21 1.82 -10.65 -14.93
C GLU A 21 1.78 -10.89 -16.45
N SER A 22 0.75 -10.38 -17.16
CA SER A 22 0.61 -10.54 -18.61
C SER A 22 1.37 -9.50 -19.42
N ASN A 23 1.86 -8.43 -18.80
CA ASN A 23 2.66 -7.42 -19.48
C ASN A 23 4.13 -7.90 -19.64
N PRO A 24 4.63 -8.02 -20.88
CA PRO A 24 5.97 -8.54 -21.15
C PRO A 24 7.11 -7.68 -20.56
N ASP A 25 6.87 -6.38 -20.36
CA ASP A 25 7.87 -5.44 -19.84
C ASP A 25 8.00 -5.52 -18.31
N SER A 26 7.00 -6.05 -17.60
CA SER A 26 6.97 -6.09 -16.12
C SER A 26 8.17 -6.78 -15.51
N ALA A 27 8.63 -7.89 -16.11
CA ALA A 27 9.78 -8.63 -15.61
C ALA A 27 11.08 -7.83 -15.75
N SER A 28 11.26 -7.16 -16.90
CA SER A 28 12.44 -6.31 -17.14
C SER A 28 12.47 -5.11 -16.20
N ASP A 29 11.31 -4.47 -15.98
CA ASP A 29 11.16 -3.35 -15.05
C ASP A 29 11.47 -3.76 -13.59
N ILE A 30 10.98 -4.92 -13.15
CA ILE A 30 11.29 -5.45 -11.80
C ILE A 30 12.79 -5.69 -11.65
N ASP A 31 13.41 -6.35 -12.62
CA ASP A 31 14.84 -6.68 -12.56
C ASP A 31 15.69 -5.39 -12.54
N ALA A 32 15.35 -4.40 -13.36
CA ALA A 32 15.97 -3.09 -13.34
C ALA A 32 15.79 -2.38 -11.99
N TYR A 33 14.59 -2.41 -11.41
CA TYR A 33 14.32 -1.79 -10.11
C TYR A 33 15.14 -2.43 -8.97
N ASN A 34 15.19 -3.77 -8.95
CA ASN A 34 15.94 -4.52 -7.95
C ASN A 34 17.45 -4.22 -8.03
N ARG A 35 17.98 -3.95 -9.23
CA ARG A 35 19.39 -3.59 -9.47
C ARG A 35 19.71 -2.11 -9.33
N ARG A 36 18.72 -1.25 -9.00
CA ARG A 36 18.89 0.22 -8.94
C ARG A 36 19.32 0.83 -10.28
N ASP A 37 18.77 0.35 -11.38
CA ASP A 37 19.17 0.79 -12.73
C ASP A 37 18.57 2.16 -13.08
N ASP A 38 19.35 3.22 -12.87
CA ASP A 38 18.94 4.59 -13.19
C ASP A 38 18.93 4.90 -14.69
N THR A 39 19.42 3.99 -15.54
CA THR A 39 19.43 4.14 -17.00
C THR A 39 18.24 3.47 -17.67
N HIS A 40 17.61 2.50 -17.00
CA HIS A 40 16.46 1.76 -17.52
C HIS A 40 15.27 2.67 -17.82
N ASN A 41 14.53 2.34 -18.88
CA ASN A 41 13.30 3.03 -19.25
C ASN A 41 12.11 2.28 -18.66
N TYR A 42 11.73 2.62 -17.43
CA TYR A 42 10.57 2.03 -16.76
C TYR A 42 9.26 2.40 -17.47
N THR A 43 8.59 1.40 -18.06
CA THR A 43 7.33 1.59 -18.81
C THR A 43 6.10 1.15 -18.03
N VAL A 44 6.25 0.20 -17.10
CA VAL A 44 5.16 -0.41 -16.34
C VAL A 44 5.14 0.10 -14.91
N ILE A 45 6.29 0.05 -14.24
CA ILE A 45 6.35 0.40 -12.82
C ILE A 45 6.39 1.92 -12.63
N LYS A 46 5.53 2.41 -11.73
CA LYS A 46 5.33 3.85 -11.45
C LYS A 46 5.47 4.16 -9.96
N GLY A 47 5.59 5.44 -9.63
CA GLY A 47 5.71 5.90 -8.24
C GLY A 47 7.16 6.03 -7.77
N PHE A 48 8.08 6.28 -8.70
CA PHE A 48 9.42 6.76 -8.41
C PHE A 48 9.41 8.21 -7.94
N ILE A 49 10.57 8.69 -7.49
CA ILE A 49 10.79 10.10 -7.23
C ILE A 49 10.48 10.93 -8.49
N PRO A 50 9.66 12.00 -8.37
CA PRO A 50 9.34 12.87 -9.51
C PRO A 50 10.60 13.40 -10.22
N PRO A 51 10.60 13.51 -11.56
CA PRO A 51 11.77 13.99 -12.31
C PRO A 51 12.37 15.31 -11.81
N PRO A 52 11.59 16.33 -11.37
CA PRO A 52 12.14 17.57 -10.84
C PRO A 52 12.92 17.44 -9.52
N LEU A 53 12.85 16.29 -8.86
CA LEU A 53 13.60 16.00 -7.62
C LEU A 53 14.85 15.16 -7.87
N VAL A 54 15.01 14.53 -9.03
CA VAL A 54 16.20 13.74 -9.37
C VAL A 54 17.44 14.65 -9.39
N GLY A 55 18.52 14.18 -8.76
CA GLY A 55 19.76 14.94 -8.57
C GLY A 55 19.72 15.94 -7.40
N LYS A 56 18.56 16.18 -6.78
CA LYS A 56 18.46 17.04 -5.58
C LYS A 56 18.76 16.23 -4.32
N PRO A 57 19.23 16.90 -3.25
CA PRO A 57 19.39 16.24 -1.95
C PRO A 57 18.07 15.64 -1.47
N ALA A 58 18.12 14.39 -1.04
CA ALA A 58 17.04 13.76 -0.31
C ALA A 58 16.83 14.46 1.05
N PRO A 59 15.65 14.33 1.68
CA PRO A 59 15.43 14.76 3.06
C PRO A 59 16.56 14.25 3.97
N GLY A 60 17.04 15.12 4.86
CA GLY A 60 18.22 14.84 5.69
C GLY A 60 19.57 15.10 5.01
N GLY A 61 19.62 15.35 3.70
CA GLY A 61 20.80 15.85 2.98
C GLY A 61 21.95 14.85 2.80
N LYS A 62 21.76 13.58 3.16
CA LYS A 62 22.82 12.56 3.14
C LYS A 62 22.99 11.87 1.80
N THR A 63 21.96 11.88 0.97
CA THR A 63 21.95 11.29 -0.37
C THR A 63 21.33 12.25 -1.37
N VAL A 64 21.52 11.98 -2.65
CA VAL A 64 20.80 12.65 -3.74
C VAL A 64 19.81 11.66 -4.34
N TRP A 65 18.63 12.15 -4.71
CA TRP A 65 17.62 11.32 -5.34
C TRP A 65 18.07 10.87 -6.72
N ARG A 66 17.86 9.58 -7.01
CA ARG A 66 18.12 8.95 -8.29
C ARG A 66 16.83 8.58 -9.01
N LYS A 67 16.93 8.27 -10.29
CA LYS A 67 15.77 7.98 -11.15
C LYS A 67 15.01 6.74 -10.68
N SER A 68 15.73 5.72 -10.24
CA SER A 68 15.13 4.47 -9.75
C SER A 68 14.66 4.55 -8.30
N ASP A 69 14.86 5.68 -7.61
CA ASP A 69 14.51 5.81 -6.19
C ASP A 69 13.00 5.98 -5.99
N THR A 70 12.55 5.59 -4.81
CA THR A 70 11.22 5.87 -4.27
C THR A 70 11.38 6.67 -2.97
N PHE A 71 10.29 7.26 -2.46
CA PHE A 71 10.31 7.90 -1.15
C PHE A 71 10.66 6.94 0.01
N PHE A 72 10.68 5.61 -0.22
CA PHE A 72 11.10 4.59 0.75
C PHE A 72 12.51 4.04 0.50
N THR A 73 13.22 4.52 -0.52
CA THR A 73 14.60 4.12 -0.77
C THR A 73 15.52 4.66 0.32
N ASP A 74 16.33 3.77 0.88
CA ASP A 74 17.31 4.07 1.93
C ASP A 74 16.68 4.86 3.11
N PHE A 75 15.44 4.49 3.46
CA PHE A 75 14.54 5.29 4.29
C PHE A 75 15.15 5.81 5.60
N LYS A 76 15.78 4.93 6.41
CA LYS A 76 16.38 5.33 7.70
C LYS A 76 17.49 6.39 7.54
N LEU A 77 18.19 6.39 6.41
CA LEU A 77 19.23 7.38 6.13
C LEU A 77 18.63 8.78 5.93
N ASN A 78 17.51 8.84 5.21
CA ASN A 78 16.83 10.09 4.81
C ASN A 78 15.78 10.57 5.83
N HIS A 79 15.20 9.64 6.59
CA HIS A 79 14.10 9.86 7.52
C HIS A 79 14.29 9.13 8.86
N PRO A 80 15.43 9.28 9.57
CA PRO A 80 15.71 8.49 10.76
C PRO A 80 14.65 8.67 11.87
N ALA A 81 14.12 9.89 12.02
CA ALA A 81 13.10 10.19 13.03
C ALA A 81 11.73 9.53 12.74
N GLN A 82 11.52 8.98 11.55
CA GLN A 82 10.28 8.29 11.16
C GLN A 82 10.30 6.81 11.46
N VAL A 83 11.47 6.23 11.78
CA VAL A 83 11.60 4.80 12.07
C VAL A 83 11.21 4.55 13.52
N LEU A 84 10.10 3.86 13.73
CA LEU A 84 9.56 3.53 15.06
C LEU A 84 10.09 2.19 15.59
N SER A 85 10.33 1.26 14.67
CA SER A 85 10.91 -0.06 14.96
C SER A 85 11.64 -0.59 13.72
N GLU A 86 12.60 -1.48 13.93
CA GLU A 86 13.34 -2.12 12.84
C GLU A 86 13.69 -3.58 13.17
N THR A 87 13.69 -4.43 12.14
CA THR A 87 14.38 -5.74 12.13
C THR A 87 15.60 -5.64 11.23
N ASP A 88 16.23 -6.75 10.83
CA ASP A 88 17.26 -6.75 9.78
C ASP A 88 16.71 -6.42 8.39
N THR A 89 15.43 -6.69 8.15
CA THR A 89 14.78 -6.72 6.83
C THR A 89 13.68 -5.69 6.65
N LEU A 90 13.09 -5.20 7.75
CA LEU A 90 11.90 -4.35 7.75
C LEU A 90 12.07 -3.11 8.64
N TYR A 91 11.23 -2.11 8.38
CA TYR A 91 10.95 -0.99 9.26
C TYR A 91 9.45 -0.90 9.55
N VAL A 92 9.09 -0.56 10.79
CA VAL A 92 7.82 0.13 11.10
C VAL A 92 8.10 1.62 11.07
N ILE A 93 7.36 2.34 10.23
CA ILE A 93 7.54 3.77 10.03
C ILE A 93 6.26 4.56 10.29
N GLY A 94 6.46 5.79 10.78
CA GLY A 94 5.42 6.78 10.88
C GLY A 94 4.95 7.29 9.52
N ASN A 95 3.64 7.50 9.34
CA ASN A 95 3.14 8.21 8.16
C ASN A 95 3.37 9.72 8.28
N THR A 96 3.89 10.35 7.24
CA THR A 96 4.10 11.80 7.19
C THR A 96 2.80 12.59 7.16
N ALA A 97 1.72 12.00 6.63
CA ALA A 97 0.42 12.65 6.64
C ALA A 97 -0.18 12.62 8.06
N SER A 98 -0.49 13.81 8.58
CA SER A 98 -1.36 13.94 9.74
C SER A 98 -2.75 13.34 9.45
N HIS A 99 -3.37 12.77 10.47
CA HIS A 99 -4.68 12.12 10.42
C HIS A 99 -5.86 13.08 10.24
N ASP A 100 -5.70 14.38 10.52
CA ASP A 100 -6.83 15.32 10.62
C ASP A 100 -7.01 16.15 9.33
N THR A 101 -8.09 15.86 8.61
CA THR A 101 -8.49 16.50 7.34
C THR A 101 -8.66 18.01 7.48
N ARG A 102 -8.96 18.56 8.66
CA ARG A 102 -9.08 20.01 8.87
C ARG A 102 -7.77 20.76 8.58
N GLN A 103 -6.62 20.09 8.63
CA GLN A 103 -5.31 20.66 8.25
C GLN A 103 -5.06 20.73 6.72
N TYR A 104 -6.01 20.25 5.92
CA TYR A 104 -5.86 20.06 4.48
C TYR A 104 -6.96 20.75 3.66
N LEU A 105 -7.80 21.56 4.30
CA LEU A 105 -8.86 22.28 3.63
C LEU A 105 -8.31 23.26 2.59
N ALA A 106 -9.08 23.44 1.50
CA ALA A 106 -8.76 24.34 0.40
C ALA A 106 -8.37 25.75 0.84
N LYS A 107 -9.07 26.29 1.85
CA LYS A 107 -8.81 27.64 2.41
C LYS A 107 -7.43 27.83 3.03
N TRP A 108 -6.69 26.74 3.30
CA TRP A 108 -5.31 26.81 3.81
C TRP A 108 -4.26 26.72 2.70
N ASP A 109 -4.68 26.40 1.48
CA ASP A 109 -3.81 26.14 0.34
C ASP A 109 -3.71 27.37 -0.57
N PRO A 110 -2.51 27.74 -1.06
CA PRO A 110 -2.37 28.96 -1.86
C PRO A 110 -3.06 28.85 -3.23
N ASP A 111 -3.21 27.62 -3.73
CA ASP A 111 -3.93 27.34 -4.98
C ASP A 111 -5.44 27.14 -4.76
N GLY A 112 -5.94 27.26 -3.52
CA GLY A 112 -7.33 26.96 -3.17
C GLY A 112 -7.72 25.48 -3.39
N LYS A 113 -6.74 24.56 -3.43
CA LYS A 113 -6.98 23.14 -3.68
C LYS A 113 -7.24 22.39 -2.37
N ASP A 114 -8.35 21.65 -2.33
CA ASP A 114 -8.61 20.73 -1.23
C ASP A 114 -7.61 19.55 -1.27
N LYS A 115 -6.87 19.38 -0.17
CA LYS A 115 -5.86 18.33 0.00
C LYS A 115 -6.29 17.27 1.01
N THR A 116 -7.55 17.25 1.45
CA THR A 116 -8.08 16.26 2.40
C THR A 116 -7.89 14.80 1.95
N PRO A 117 -7.82 14.46 0.64
CA PRO A 117 -7.46 13.10 0.21
C PRO A 117 -6.04 12.67 0.59
N SER A 118 -5.17 13.60 0.99
CA SER A 118 -3.78 13.34 1.40
C SER A 118 -3.62 13.13 2.92
N ALA A 119 -4.69 13.27 3.71
CA ALA A 119 -4.66 13.02 5.15
C ALA A 119 -4.46 11.52 5.46
N GLY A 120 -4.10 11.20 6.71
CA GLY A 120 -4.04 9.82 7.19
C GLY A 120 -5.41 9.13 7.15
N MET A 121 -5.40 7.79 7.06
CA MET A 121 -6.62 6.96 6.98
C MET A 121 -7.33 6.77 8.33
N ALA A 122 -6.60 6.95 9.43
CA ALA A 122 -7.09 6.99 10.81
C ALA A 122 -6.09 7.77 11.68
N TYR A 123 -6.45 8.00 12.95
CA TYR A 123 -5.59 8.60 13.98
C TYR A 123 -4.19 7.99 14.01
N VAL A 124 -4.12 6.65 14.07
CA VAL A 124 -2.90 5.90 13.83
C VAL A 124 -2.98 5.30 12.44
N HIS A 125 -2.10 5.79 11.56
CA HIS A 125 -1.82 5.25 10.24
C HIS A 125 -0.31 5.09 10.14
N LEU A 126 0.17 3.86 10.28
CA LEU A 126 1.59 3.51 10.18
C LEU A 126 1.83 2.66 8.93
N LEU A 127 3.09 2.54 8.53
CA LEU A 127 3.48 1.67 7.43
C LEU A 127 4.54 0.66 7.90
N VAL A 128 4.48 -0.55 7.38
CA VAL A 128 5.60 -1.49 7.42
C VAL A 128 6.23 -1.53 6.03
N ILE A 129 7.53 -1.35 5.93
CA ILE A 129 8.26 -1.32 4.64
C ILE A 129 9.49 -2.23 4.69
N PRO A 130 9.88 -2.87 3.57
CA PRO A 130 11.16 -3.55 3.46
C PRO A 130 12.30 -2.57 3.29
N LYS A 131 13.45 -2.91 3.88
CA LYS A 131 14.73 -2.23 3.61
C LYS A 131 15.22 -2.50 2.19
N LYS A 132 14.94 -3.71 1.67
CA LYS A 132 15.24 -4.10 0.29
C LYS A 132 14.22 -3.50 -0.68
N ARG A 133 14.63 -3.29 -1.93
CA ARG A 133 13.74 -2.90 -3.01
C ARG A 133 12.87 -4.09 -3.39
N ILE A 134 11.60 -4.00 -3.05
CA ILE A 134 10.55 -4.91 -3.49
C ILE A 134 9.49 -4.03 -4.09
N TYR A 135 9.15 -4.22 -5.37
CA TYR A 135 8.32 -3.28 -6.12
C TYR A 135 6.96 -3.03 -5.47
N ASN A 136 6.06 -4.01 -5.46
CA ASN A 136 4.73 -3.86 -4.88
C ASN A 136 4.09 -5.24 -4.69
N ILE A 137 2.96 -5.29 -3.98
CA ILE A 137 2.23 -6.52 -3.69
C ILE A 137 1.76 -7.26 -4.94
N VAL A 138 1.49 -6.55 -6.05
CA VAL A 138 1.07 -7.16 -7.33
C VAL A 138 2.12 -8.09 -7.94
N ALA A 139 3.40 -7.87 -7.63
CA ALA A 139 4.51 -8.67 -8.14
C ALA A 139 4.91 -9.84 -7.23
N MET A 140 4.32 -9.93 -6.03
CA MET A 140 4.72 -10.90 -5.02
C MET A 140 4.27 -12.30 -5.38
N LYS A 141 5.14 -13.31 -5.26
CA LYS A 141 4.82 -14.71 -5.60
C LYS A 141 4.50 -15.58 -4.39
N GLU A 142 4.93 -15.17 -3.20
CA GLU A 142 4.84 -15.95 -1.97
C GLU A 142 4.38 -15.05 -0.81
N THR A 143 3.65 -15.60 0.14
CA THR A 143 3.08 -14.81 1.25
C THR A 143 3.99 -14.69 2.47
N GLY A 144 5.11 -15.42 2.53
CA GLY A 144 5.98 -15.45 3.71
C GLY A 144 6.47 -14.07 4.14
N PHE A 145 6.75 -13.19 3.18
CA PHE A 145 7.17 -11.82 3.47
C PHE A 145 6.03 -10.95 4.05
N ILE A 146 4.78 -11.22 3.68
CA ILE A 146 3.60 -10.54 4.26
C ILE A 146 3.43 -10.95 5.72
N ASP A 147 3.67 -12.23 6.01
CA ASP A 147 3.63 -12.76 7.38
C ASP A 147 4.74 -12.16 8.25
N GLU A 148 5.93 -11.95 7.68
CA GLU A 148 7.03 -11.24 8.34
C GLU A 148 6.65 -9.78 8.66
N MET A 149 6.08 -9.06 7.70
CA MET A 149 5.61 -7.68 7.88
C MET A 149 4.53 -7.57 8.97
N THR A 150 3.57 -8.49 8.96
CA THR A 150 2.49 -8.55 9.95
C THR A 150 3.04 -8.86 11.33
N SER A 151 3.94 -9.84 11.43
CA SER A 151 4.56 -10.27 12.69
C SER A 151 5.44 -9.16 13.28
N HIS A 152 6.22 -8.46 12.45
CA HIS A 152 7.03 -7.32 12.91
C HIS A 152 6.16 -6.21 13.50
N PHE A 153 5.06 -5.84 12.83
CA PHE A 153 4.14 -4.84 13.38
C PHE A 153 3.51 -5.28 14.69
N LYS A 154 3.04 -6.53 14.78
CA LYS A 154 2.45 -7.07 16.01
C LYS A 154 3.44 -7.02 17.17
N SER A 155 4.67 -7.46 16.94
CA SER A 155 5.75 -7.40 17.94
C SER A 155 6.07 -5.97 18.35
N PHE A 156 6.14 -5.04 17.40
CA PHE A 156 6.29 -3.62 17.70
C PHE A 156 5.14 -3.11 18.57
N TRP A 157 3.88 -3.34 18.17
CA TRP A 157 2.71 -2.80 18.87
C TRP A 157 2.56 -3.34 20.29
N GLN A 158 2.99 -4.58 20.54
CA GLN A 158 3.00 -5.21 21.85
C GLN A 158 4.13 -4.73 22.77
N SER A 159 5.10 -3.96 22.25
CA SER A 159 6.18 -3.39 23.06
C SER A 159 5.66 -2.26 23.97
N ALA A 160 6.26 -2.11 25.15
CA ALA A 160 5.85 -1.12 26.14
C ALA A 160 5.91 0.33 25.62
N GLU A 161 6.81 0.61 24.67
CA GLU A 161 7.06 1.96 24.13
C GLU A 161 6.27 2.25 22.85
N ALA A 162 5.50 1.30 22.32
CA ALA A 162 4.90 1.40 20.99
C ALA A 162 3.97 2.61 20.86
N ILE A 163 3.07 2.77 21.85
CA ILE A 163 2.10 3.86 21.88
C ILE A 163 2.85 5.19 22.02
N ASP A 164 3.82 5.29 22.92
CA ASP A 164 4.57 6.53 23.15
C ASP A 164 5.34 6.97 21.90
N LYS A 165 6.08 6.06 21.25
CA LYS A 165 6.77 6.32 19.98
C LYS A 165 5.81 6.75 18.88
N THR A 166 4.65 6.10 18.81
CA THR A 166 3.60 6.44 17.84
C THR A 166 3.02 7.82 18.14
N THR A 167 2.69 8.14 19.40
CA THR A 167 2.15 9.45 19.82
C THR A 167 3.12 10.57 19.43
N VAL A 168 4.41 10.44 19.76
CA VAL A 168 5.43 11.45 19.42
C VAL A 168 5.48 11.71 17.91
N TRP A 169 5.41 10.65 17.10
CA TRP A 169 5.40 10.79 15.65
C TRP A 169 4.12 11.47 15.14
N LEU A 170 2.94 11.07 15.64
CA LEU A 170 1.67 11.68 15.25
C LEU A 170 1.62 13.18 15.58
N GLU A 171 2.09 13.57 16.76
CA GLU A 171 2.22 14.99 17.14
C GLU A 171 3.19 15.74 16.22
N THR A 172 4.30 15.09 15.83
CA THR A 172 5.25 15.65 14.87
C THR A 172 4.62 15.85 13.50
N ALA A 173 3.84 14.88 12.99
CA ALA A 173 3.13 15.00 11.72
C ALA A 173 2.10 16.14 11.74
N VAL A 174 1.31 16.25 12.81
CA VAL A 174 0.36 17.37 13.03
C VAL A 174 1.11 18.70 13.02
N LYS A 175 2.21 18.82 13.77
CA LYS A 175 3.01 20.05 13.88
C LYS A 175 3.62 20.45 12.55
N ASN A 176 4.22 19.52 11.82
CA ASN A 176 4.85 19.78 10.53
C ASN A 176 3.82 20.25 9.50
N ARG A 177 2.65 19.59 9.44
CA ARG A 177 1.56 20.00 8.54
C ARG A 177 1.01 21.37 8.94
N ALA A 178 0.80 21.63 10.23
CA ALA A 178 0.33 22.93 10.72
C ALA A 178 1.33 24.05 10.37
N ALA A 179 2.63 23.83 10.55
CA ALA A 179 3.64 24.82 10.21
C ALA A 179 3.66 25.15 8.71
N ALA A 180 3.57 24.12 7.86
CA ALA A 180 3.51 24.30 6.41
C ALA A 180 2.24 25.05 5.95
N ALA A 181 1.08 24.67 6.50
CA ALA A 181 -0.19 25.33 6.19
C ALA A 181 -0.22 26.77 6.72
N ARG A 182 0.26 27.00 7.95
CA ARG A 182 0.33 28.33 8.55
C ARG A 182 1.15 29.29 7.69
N LYS A 183 2.35 28.87 7.26
CA LYS A 183 3.21 29.68 6.38
C LYS A 183 2.49 30.08 5.09
N SER A 184 1.66 29.19 4.54
CA SER A 184 0.85 29.48 3.36
C SER A 184 -0.26 30.50 3.64
N VAL A 185 -0.97 30.34 4.77
CA VAL A 185 -2.03 31.26 5.20
C VAL A 185 -1.44 32.65 5.48
N GLU A 186 -0.32 32.74 6.19
CA GLU A 186 0.38 33.99 6.48
C GLU A 186 0.73 34.78 5.22
N SER A 187 1.08 34.09 4.12
CA SER A 187 1.48 34.74 2.88
C SER A 187 0.35 35.07 1.91
N HIS A 188 -0.79 34.36 1.94
CA HIS A 188 -1.84 34.50 0.92
C HIS A 188 -3.22 34.88 1.46
N SER A 189 -3.53 34.57 2.72
CA SER A 189 -4.83 34.84 3.34
C SER A 189 -4.65 35.17 4.84
N PRO A 190 -3.88 36.22 5.18
CA PRO A 190 -3.54 36.55 6.57
C PRO A 190 -4.77 36.83 7.44
N GLU A 191 -5.89 37.26 6.85
CA GLU A 191 -7.17 37.44 7.52
C GLU A 191 -7.73 36.14 8.12
N LEU A 192 -7.29 34.97 7.65
CA LEU A 192 -7.73 33.67 8.16
C LEU A 192 -6.81 33.12 9.26
N LEU A 193 -5.80 33.86 9.72
CA LEU A 193 -4.82 33.33 10.69
C LEU A 193 -5.43 32.99 12.04
N GLU A 194 -6.36 33.80 12.54
CA GLU A 194 -7.04 33.51 13.81
C GLU A 194 -7.89 32.25 13.70
N GLU A 195 -8.65 32.11 12.61
CA GLU A 195 -9.45 30.91 12.33
C GLU A 195 -8.57 29.66 12.20
N PHE A 196 -7.43 29.79 11.50
CA PHE A 196 -6.45 28.73 11.37
C PHE A 196 -5.92 28.30 12.74
N ASP A 197 -5.52 29.24 13.60
CA ASP A 197 -4.99 28.94 14.92
C ASP A 197 -6.02 28.26 15.83
N ASN A 198 -7.26 28.74 15.80
CA ASN A 198 -8.38 28.12 16.51
C ASN A 198 -8.60 26.68 16.03
N THR A 199 -8.61 26.47 14.71
CA THR A 199 -8.70 25.12 14.11
C THR A 199 -7.55 24.23 14.59
N MET A 200 -6.30 24.73 14.61
CA MET A 200 -5.15 23.94 15.05
C MET A 200 -5.17 23.64 16.56
N GLN A 201 -5.81 24.47 17.39
CA GLN A 201 -6.06 24.15 18.79
C GLN A 201 -7.04 22.97 18.94
N GLU A 202 -8.12 22.98 18.15
CA GLU A 202 -9.08 21.87 18.12
C GLU A 202 -8.44 20.56 17.64
N VAL A 203 -7.64 20.60 16.57
CA VAL A 203 -6.90 19.42 16.08
C VAL A 203 -6.04 18.81 17.18
N ARG A 204 -5.31 19.64 17.94
CA ARG A 204 -4.49 19.15 19.07
C ARG A 204 -5.34 18.59 20.20
N LYS A 205 -6.50 19.20 20.49
CA LYS A 205 -7.44 18.69 21.49
C LYS A 205 -8.00 17.33 21.09
N SER A 206 -8.45 17.17 19.86
CA SER A 206 -8.94 15.91 19.30
C SER A 206 -7.84 14.83 19.34
N ALA A 207 -6.61 15.16 18.95
CA ALA A 207 -5.49 14.22 19.02
C ALA A 207 -5.23 13.70 20.45
N LYS A 208 -5.29 14.58 21.46
CA LYS A 208 -5.15 14.18 22.88
C LYS A 208 -6.28 13.23 23.32
N GLN A 209 -7.52 13.55 22.98
CA GLN A 209 -8.67 12.70 23.30
C GLN A 209 -8.57 11.33 22.63
N LEU A 210 -8.19 11.28 21.35
CA LEU A 210 -7.97 10.03 20.63
C LEU A 210 -6.82 9.21 21.24
N ASN A 211 -5.74 9.87 21.70
CA ASN A 211 -4.65 9.22 22.40
C ASN A 211 -5.09 8.58 23.73
N GLU A 212 -5.93 9.27 24.50
CA GLU A 212 -6.50 8.75 25.76
C GLU A 212 -7.38 7.52 25.48
N ILE A 213 -8.25 7.60 24.47
CA ILE A 213 -9.09 6.47 24.05
C ILE A 213 -8.22 5.30 23.59
N LEU A 214 -7.14 5.55 22.85
CA LEU A 214 -6.20 4.53 22.39
C LEU A 214 -5.50 3.83 23.57
N ARG A 215 -5.03 4.58 24.56
CA ARG A 215 -4.36 4.02 25.76
C ARG A 215 -5.29 3.20 26.64
N ALA A 216 -6.59 3.50 26.62
CA ALA A 216 -7.59 2.73 27.35
C ALA A 216 -7.97 1.41 26.64
N ARG A 217 -7.50 1.16 25.41
CA ARG A 217 -7.77 -0.08 24.68
C ARG A 217 -6.89 -1.22 25.17
N THR A 218 -7.51 -2.36 25.43
CA THR A 218 -6.86 -3.60 25.88
C THR A 218 -7.02 -4.75 24.87
N GLN A 219 -7.66 -4.49 23.73
CA GLN A 219 -7.88 -5.49 22.69
C GLN A 219 -6.58 -5.96 22.04
N SER A 220 -6.63 -7.14 21.44
CA SER A 220 -5.51 -7.66 20.65
C SER A 220 -5.22 -6.80 19.41
N VAL A 221 -4.01 -6.92 18.86
CA VAL A 221 -3.61 -6.18 17.65
C VAL A 221 -4.56 -6.46 16.48
N ASP A 222 -4.99 -7.71 16.31
CA ASP A 222 -5.89 -8.10 15.22
C ASP A 222 -7.30 -7.54 15.35
N GLU A 223 -7.74 -7.23 16.57
CA GLU A 223 -9.02 -6.55 16.82
C GLU A 223 -8.90 -5.04 16.64
N LEU A 224 -7.72 -4.48 16.97
CA LEU A 224 -7.48 -3.05 16.99
C LEU A 224 -7.07 -2.47 15.61
N PHE A 225 -6.36 -3.26 14.79
CA PHE A 225 -5.77 -2.80 13.51
C PHE A 225 -6.24 -3.59 12.31
N ASN A 226 -6.56 -2.88 11.23
CA ASN A 226 -6.64 -3.47 9.91
C ASN A 226 -5.29 -3.31 9.18
N PHE A 227 -4.98 -4.33 8.39
CA PHE A 227 -3.79 -4.38 7.56
C PHE A 227 -4.17 -4.43 6.08
N TYR A 228 -3.61 -3.50 5.29
CA TYR A 228 -3.94 -3.39 3.87
C TYR A 228 -2.70 -3.18 3.02
N PHE A 229 -2.81 -3.57 1.74
CA PHE A 229 -1.92 -3.12 0.69
C PHE A 229 -2.68 -2.27 -0.32
N HIS A 230 -1.99 -1.31 -0.93
CA HIS A 230 -2.47 -0.63 -2.14
C HIS A 230 -1.75 -1.24 -3.35
N PRO A 231 -2.49 -1.83 -4.31
CA PRO A 231 -1.89 -2.33 -5.56
C PRO A 231 -1.34 -1.18 -6.41
N ALA A 232 -0.08 -1.29 -6.84
CA ALA A 232 0.51 -0.43 -7.87
C ALA A 232 0.09 -0.91 -9.28
N PRO A 233 0.18 -0.09 -10.35
CA PRO A 233 0.80 1.25 -10.41
C PRO A 233 -0.15 2.45 -10.17
N ASP A 234 -1.45 2.24 -10.15
CA ASP A 234 -2.41 3.36 -10.15
C ASP A 234 -2.67 3.95 -8.75
N ALA A 235 -2.43 3.15 -7.72
CA ALA A 235 -2.93 3.40 -6.37
C ALA A 235 -1.82 3.46 -5.30
N SER A 236 -0.58 3.17 -5.66
CA SER A 236 0.54 2.97 -4.75
C SER A 236 1.87 3.40 -5.38
N ILE A 237 2.93 3.48 -4.59
CA ILE A 237 4.28 3.77 -5.07
C ILE A 237 5.04 2.48 -5.43
N ALA A 238 6.16 2.60 -6.15
CA ALA A 238 7.02 1.49 -6.59
C ALA A 238 7.82 0.83 -5.45
N HIS A 239 7.31 0.81 -4.23
CA HIS A 239 7.95 0.13 -3.11
C HIS A 239 6.89 -0.54 -2.26
N LEU A 240 7.06 -1.82 -1.91
CA LEU A 240 6.13 -2.58 -1.10
C LEU A 240 5.94 -1.90 0.26
N HIS A 241 4.69 -1.71 0.69
CA HIS A 241 4.39 -1.21 2.01
C HIS A 241 3.01 -1.69 2.47
N MET A 242 2.93 -2.11 3.72
CA MET A 242 1.69 -2.52 4.36
C MET A 242 1.19 -1.37 5.23
N HIS A 243 -0.08 -0.97 5.04
CA HIS A 243 -0.75 0.01 5.87
C HIS A 243 -1.25 -0.67 7.15
N CYS A 244 -0.94 -0.09 8.31
CA CYS A 244 -1.47 -0.49 9.61
C CYS A 244 -2.35 0.65 10.14
N VAL A 245 -3.66 0.42 10.18
CA VAL A 245 -4.66 1.47 10.44
C VAL A 245 -5.62 1.04 11.55
N LEU A 246 -5.93 1.93 12.49
CA LEU A 246 -6.94 1.65 13.52
C LEU A 246 -8.33 1.40 12.90
N LYS A 247 -9.02 0.35 13.38
CA LYS A 247 -10.32 -0.07 12.82
C LYS A 247 -11.49 0.78 13.28
N ASP A 248 -11.50 1.13 14.57
CA ASP A 248 -12.69 1.70 15.21
C ASP A 248 -13.01 3.08 14.60
N LYS A 249 -14.30 3.30 14.31
CA LYS A 249 -14.82 4.52 13.70
C LYS A 249 -14.41 5.78 14.45
N VAL A 250 -14.24 5.70 15.77
CA VAL A 250 -13.81 6.85 16.58
C VAL A 250 -12.44 7.37 16.14
N PHE A 251 -11.53 6.49 15.73
CA PHE A 251 -10.22 6.88 15.23
C PHE A 251 -10.23 7.37 13.78
N ARG A 252 -11.38 7.30 13.09
CA ARG A 252 -11.53 7.72 11.69
C ARG A 252 -12.29 9.03 11.54
N GLU A 253 -12.80 9.61 12.63
CA GLU A 253 -13.69 10.78 12.64
C GLU A 253 -13.17 11.94 11.78
N PHE A 254 -11.88 12.26 11.87
CA PHE A 254 -11.26 13.35 11.13
C PHE A 254 -10.38 12.89 9.97
N SER A 255 -10.40 11.60 9.62
CA SER A 255 -9.50 10.99 8.66
C SER A 255 -10.10 10.83 7.27
N THR A 256 -9.25 10.49 6.28
CA THR A 256 -9.72 10.32 4.90
C THR A 256 -10.20 8.90 4.62
N TYR A 257 -11.20 8.80 3.76
CA TYR A 257 -11.67 7.56 3.13
C TYR A 257 -11.17 7.42 1.68
N ALA A 258 -10.38 8.38 1.18
CA ALA A 258 -9.92 8.44 -0.21
C ALA A 258 -9.04 7.26 -0.63
N HIS A 259 -8.60 6.43 0.32
CA HIS A 259 -7.76 5.27 0.07
C HIS A 259 -8.50 3.94 0.25
N ASP A 260 -9.72 3.94 0.78
CA ASP A 260 -10.44 2.72 1.15
C ASP A 260 -10.77 1.88 -0.09
N TRP A 261 -11.21 2.52 -1.17
CA TRP A 261 -11.57 1.84 -2.42
C TRP A 261 -10.43 1.04 -3.07
N LYS A 262 -9.17 1.39 -2.76
CA LYS A 262 -7.96 0.73 -3.24
C LYS A 262 -7.23 -0.08 -2.18
N SER A 263 -7.81 -0.19 -0.98
CA SER A 263 -7.22 -0.91 0.15
C SER A 263 -7.64 -2.37 0.12
N VAL A 264 -6.69 -3.25 -0.17
CA VAL A 264 -6.91 -4.69 -0.22
C VAL A 264 -6.44 -5.30 1.10
N PRO A 265 -7.33 -5.95 1.87
CA PRO A 265 -6.96 -6.58 3.14
C PRO A 265 -5.85 -7.62 2.95
N VAL A 266 -4.94 -7.71 3.92
CA VAL A 266 -3.85 -8.71 3.92
C VAL A 266 -4.38 -10.13 3.72
N HIS A 267 -5.51 -10.48 4.36
CA HIS A 267 -6.17 -11.78 4.17
C HIS A 267 -6.46 -12.06 2.70
N ASP A 268 -7.11 -11.12 2.00
CA ASP A 268 -7.52 -11.29 0.61
C ASP A 268 -6.33 -11.34 -0.33
N VAL A 269 -5.29 -10.55 -0.06
CA VAL A 269 -4.02 -10.62 -0.79
C VAL A 269 -3.40 -12.00 -0.67
N LYS A 270 -3.30 -12.54 0.55
CA LYS A 270 -2.73 -13.86 0.81
C LYS A 270 -3.55 -14.96 0.13
N GLU A 271 -4.87 -14.87 0.20
CA GLU A 271 -5.77 -15.81 -0.46
C GLU A 271 -5.55 -15.83 -1.97
N VAL A 272 -5.43 -14.66 -2.61
CA VAL A 272 -5.20 -14.56 -4.06
C VAL A 272 -3.82 -15.09 -4.45
N ILE A 273 -2.77 -14.82 -3.67
CA ILE A 273 -1.41 -15.31 -3.95
C ILE A 273 -1.33 -16.84 -3.78
N ASN A 274 -1.96 -17.38 -2.74
CA ASN A 274 -1.92 -18.82 -2.44
C ASN A 274 -2.95 -19.64 -3.22
N SER A 275 -3.94 -18.98 -3.85
CA SER A 275 -4.91 -19.68 -4.69
C SER A 275 -4.15 -20.39 -5.80
N PRO A 276 -4.34 -21.72 -5.99
CA PRO A 276 -3.78 -22.40 -7.13
C PRO A 276 -4.23 -21.62 -8.36
N ARG A 277 -3.28 -21.15 -9.17
CA ARG A 277 -3.58 -20.53 -10.47
C ARG A 277 -4.53 -21.49 -11.13
N ARG A 278 -5.83 -21.14 -11.20
CA ARG A 278 -6.77 -21.93 -11.99
C ARG A 278 -6.12 -21.91 -13.36
N CYS A 279 -5.65 -23.06 -13.83
CA CYS A 279 -5.12 -23.19 -15.17
C CYS A 279 -6.16 -22.57 -16.08
N ASP A 280 -5.87 -21.37 -16.61
CA ASP A 280 -6.64 -20.74 -17.66
C ASP A 280 -6.80 -21.80 -18.76
N GLU A 281 -8.05 -22.20 -19.01
CA GLU A 281 -8.72 -22.86 -20.16
C GLU A 281 -7.98 -23.88 -21.04
N THR A 282 -6.66 -23.89 -21.10
CA THR A 282 -5.83 -24.95 -21.68
C THR A 282 -5.98 -26.28 -20.96
N SER A 283 -6.31 -26.33 -19.67
CA SER A 283 -6.53 -27.61 -18.97
C SER A 283 -7.80 -28.31 -19.44
N THR A 284 -8.88 -27.59 -19.75
CA THR A 284 -10.07 -28.20 -20.33
C THR A 284 -9.82 -28.57 -21.79
N THR A 285 -9.11 -27.75 -22.58
CA THR A 285 -8.77 -28.12 -23.96
C THR A 285 -7.82 -29.32 -24.02
N LEU A 286 -6.83 -29.42 -23.13
CA LEU A 286 -5.91 -30.56 -23.03
C LEU A 286 -6.60 -31.81 -22.49
N LEU A 287 -7.49 -31.67 -21.49
CA LEU A 287 -8.29 -32.77 -20.99
C LEU A 287 -9.27 -33.28 -22.07
N TRP A 288 -9.95 -32.38 -22.78
CA TRP A 288 -10.82 -32.75 -23.90
C TRP A 288 -10.03 -33.36 -25.06
N SER A 289 -8.84 -32.83 -25.38
CA SER A 289 -7.95 -33.41 -26.41
C SER A 289 -7.46 -34.81 -26.02
N TRP A 290 -7.16 -35.03 -24.74
CA TRP A 290 -6.76 -36.34 -24.21
C TRP A 290 -7.94 -37.33 -24.22
N ILE A 291 -9.13 -36.89 -23.79
CA ILE A 291 -10.36 -37.69 -23.85
C ILE A 291 -10.70 -38.06 -25.31
N LEU A 292 -10.62 -37.12 -26.25
CA LEU A 292 -10.86 -37.38 -27.67
C LEU A 292 -9.86 -38.38 -28.25
N ARG A 293 -8.56 -38.24 -27.92
CA ARG A 293 -7.54 -39.22 -28.33
C ARG A 293 -7.85 -40.62 -27.81
N LYS A 294 -8.20 -40.75 -26.54
CA LYS A 294 -8.52 -42.05 -25.93
C LYS A 294 -9.78 -42.67 -26.54
N TYR A 295 -10.78 -41.86 -26.86
CA TYR A 295 -11.99 -42.31 -27.54
C TYR A 295 -11.70 -42.79 -28.98
N GLN A 296 -10.84 -42.09 -29.73
CA GLN A 296 -10.40 -42.50 -31.07
C GLN A 296 -9.57 -43.79 -31.06
N GLU A 297 -8.71 -43.99 -30.05
CA GLU A 297 -7.96 -45.23 -29.86
C GLU A 297 -8.90 -46.41 -29.55
N LEU A 298 -9.88 -46.20 -28.68
CA LEU A 298 -10.87 -47.23 -28.31
C LEU A 298 -11.76 -47.62 -29.49
N THR A 299 -12.22 -46.65 -30.28
CA THR A 299 -13.06 -46.93 -31.47
C THR A 299 -12.28 -47.67 -32.57
N LYS A 300 -10.98 -47.42 -32.75
CA LYS A 300 -10.12 -48.26 -33.60
C LYS A 300 -10.05 -49.71 -33.11
N TYR A 301 -9.94 -49.92 -31.80
CA TYR A 301 -9.90 -51.27 -31.20
C TYR A 301 -11.22 -52.03 -31.35
N VAL A 302 -12.35 -51.35 -31.23
CA VAL A 302 -13.69 -51.96 -31.39
C VAL A 302 -13.99 -52.25 -32.88
N GLY A 303 -13.57 -51.38 -33.80
CA GLY A 303 -13.70 -51.60 -35.24
C GLY A 303 -12.89 -52.80 -35.76
N MET A 304 -11.73 -53.08 -35.18
CA MET A 304 -10.91 -54.25 -35.57
C MET A 304 -11.50 -55.59 -35.08
N LYS A 305 -12.26 -55.62 -33.99
CA LYS A 305 -12.93 -56.84 -33.52
C LYS A 305 -14.20 -57.19 -34.31
N GLY A 306 -14.87 -56.21 -34.93
CA GLY A 306 -16.01 -56.46 -35.81
C GLY A 306 -15.62 -57.13 -37.14
N ALA A 307 -14.40 -56.89 -37.62
CA ALA A 307 -13.92 -57.44 -38.90
C ALA A 307 -13.39 -58.89 -38.80
N GLN A 308 -13.06 -59.37 -37.59
CA GLN A 308 -12.55 -60.74 -37.40
C GLN A 308 -13.63 -61.81 -37.19
N ASN A 309 -14.90 -61.43 -37.00
CA ASN A 309 -16.02 -62.37 -36.83
C ASN A 309 -16.91 -62.50 -38.09
N SER A 310 -16.40 -62.13 -39.27
CA SER A 310 -17.12 -62.22 -40.55
C SER A 310 -16.44 -63.15 -41.57
N LYS A 311 -15.89 -64.28 -41.09
CA LYS A 311 -15.55 -65.44 -41.91
C LYS A 311 -16.07 -66.70 -41.26
#